data_AF-A0A9P0VX21-F1
#
_entry.id   AF-A0A9P0VX21-F1
#
_cell.length_a   1.000
_cell.length_b   1.000
_cell.length_c   1.000
_cell.angle_alpha   90.00
_cell.angle_beta   90.00
_cell.angle_gamma   90.00
#
_symmetry.space_group_name_H-M   'P 1'
#
loop_
_entity.id
_entity.type
_entity.pdbx_description
1 polymer ?
#
loop_
_entity_poly.entity_id
_entity_poly.type
_entity_poly.pdbx_seq_one_letter_code
_entity_poly.pdbx_strand_id
1 'polypeptide(L)'
;MYSKEIQTLLSEGSVSYAAKEYDAASEKYAEACELYSTENGADDADLLLLYGKALYQGAVSKSEVFGGQPQGDNKEASGEDKAEGEGEGEEDDDDGNFQFLDVAEEVGDEKVAAADEEDEDEEQVPLAEEDEEDEEHSKDQDQEQEQEAAEGEEQSDFEVAWEILDLTRSLFEAKLADLSTTLVPPYLASDNEESSDEYINLTKKLSETYDLLGEVSLESENFTQSAIDLENCLALREKLYNPDKSSLISESHYKLSLALEFCVEDPKSKSKAIEHLKIAIKLVQERNVNETDARKKKDNDELAQDLLVKLDELQREEEPDFDEQKLDILKGILGQPTTADASGSKPAASGSSNAIINDLSSAIKKKKSPSAPQVNDLSSMVKKRKPASKDGKTMKKPKQ
;
A
#
# COMPACT_ATOMS: atom_id res chain seq x y z
N MET A 1 -6.86 28.11 12.32
CA MET A 1 -5.50 28.49 11.86
C MET A 1 -4.54 27.91 12.88
N TYR A 2 -3.58 27.12 12.43
CA TYR A 2 -2.56 26.51 13.27
C TYR A 2 -1.55 27.54 13.78
N SER A 3 -0.90 27.29 14.91
CA SER A 3 0.23 28.10 15.38
C SER A 3 1.44 27.99 14.44
N LYS A 4 2.45 28.85 14.62
CA LYS A 4 3.66 28.84 13.79
C LYS A 4 4.46 27.53 13.95
N GLU A 5 4.45 26.96 15.16
CA GLU A 5 5.13 25.72 15.47
C GLU A 5 4.46 24.54 14.76
N ILE A 6 3.13 24.40 14.86
CA ILE A 6 2.37 23.40 14.08
C ILE A 6 2.57 23.57 12.56
N GLN A 7 2.60 24.81 12.04
CA GLN A 7 2.90 25.05 10.61
C GLN A 7 4.32 24.63 10.21
N THR A 8 5.29 24.70 11.13
CA THR A 8 6.67 24.26 10.89
C THR A 8 6.73 22.73 10.86
N LEU A 9 6.11 22.06 11.83
CA LEU A 9 6.00 20.60 11.90
C LEU A 9 5.28 20.01 10.67
N LEU A 10 4.20 20.63 10.21
CA LEU A 10 3.52 20.25 8.97
C LEU A 10 4.42 20.37 7.74
N SER A 11 5.26 21.41 7.66
CA SER A 11 6.22 21.59 6.56
C SER A 11 7.36 20.58 6.63
N GLU A 12 7.85 20.24 7.81
CA GLU A 12 8.89 19.22 8.01
C GLU A 12 8.35 17.82 7.67
N GLY A 13 7.19 17.44 8.22
CA GLY A 13 6.53 16.17 7.93
C GLY A 13 6.16 15.99 6.46
N SER A 14 5.73 17.07 5.78
CA SER A 14 5.47 17.06 4.34
C SER A 14 6.73 16.78 3.51
N VAL A 15 7.88 17.35 3.90
CA VAL A 15 9.16 17.10 3.22
C VAL A 15 9.63 15.66 3.43
N SER A 16 9.59 15.13 4.66
CA SER A 16 9.96 13.72 4.92
C SER A 16 8.98 12.74 4.26
N TYR A 17 7.67 13.04 4.22
CA TYR A 17 6.70 12.20 3.50
C TYR A 17 7.01 12.14 1.99
N ALA A 18 7.31 13.28 1.37
CA ALA A 18 7.72 13.35 -0.04
C ALA A 18 9.09 12.68 -0.30
N ALA A 19 9.96 12.61 0.71
CA ALA A 19 11.21 11.83 0.66
C ALA A 19 11.01 10.31 0.90
N LYS A 20 9.78 9.87 1.19
CA LYS A 20 9.42 8.50 1.64
C LYS A 20 10.01 8.10 2.99
N GLU A 21 10.42 9.08 3.80
CA GLU A 21 10.84 8.93 5.19
C GLU A 21 9.60 8.88 6.10
N TYR A 22 8.71 7.90 5.88
CA TYR A 22 7.37 7.88 6.46
C TYR A 22 7.36 7.84 7.99
N ASP A 23 8.34 7.17 8.61
CA ASP A 23 8.50 7.15 10.07
C ASP A 23 8.72 8.58 10.61
N ALA A 24 9.71 9.31 10.08
CA ALA A 24 9.99 10.70 10.45
C ALA A 24 8.83 11.65 10.12
N ALA A 25 8.10 11.40 9.03
CA ALA A 25 6.87 12.13 8.73
C ALA A 25 5.77 11.87 9.77
N SER A 26 5.65 10.62 10.24
CA SER A 26 4.66 10.25 11.26
C SER A 26 4.98 10.87 12.62
N GLU A 27 6.26 10.92 13.03
CA GLU A 27 6.72 11.65 14.22
C GLU A 27 6.30 13.13 14.14
N LYS A 28 6.57 13.78 13.01
CA LYS A 28 6.25 15.21 12.82
C LYS A 28 4.75 15.51 12.82
N TYR A 29 3.93 14.63 12.26
CA TYR A 29 2.48 14.77 12.31
C TYR A 29 1.91 14.40 13.70
N ALA A 30 2.54 13.50 14.46
CA ALA A 30 2.19 13.23 15.85
C ALA A 30 2.48 14.43 16.76
N GLU A 31 3.68 15.03 16.67
CA GLU A 31 4.05 16.27 17.36
C GLU A 31 3.03 17.40 17.06
N ALA A 32 2.61 17.52 15.80
CA ALA A 32 1.61 18.51 15.37
C ALA A 32 0.21 18.24 15.96
N CYS A 33 -0.21 16.97 16.07
CA CYS A 33 -1.47 16.58 16.71
C CYS A 33 -1.47 16.87 18.21
N GLU A 34 -0.42 16.48 18.94
CA GLU A 34 -0.32 16.71 20.40
C GLU A 34 -0.31 18.21 20.72
N LEU A 35 0.46 19.00 19.96
CA LEU A 35 0.54 20.45 20.14
C LEU A 35 -0.81 21.13 19.85
N TYR A 36 -1.52 20.72 18.80
CA TYR A 36 -2.86 21.24 18.51
C TYR A 36 -3.88 20.89 19.62
N SER A 37 -3.89 19.62 20.06
CA SER A 37 -4.81 19.16 21.10
C SER A 37 -4.52 19.86 22.45
N THR A 38 -3.26 20.17 22.72
CA THR A 38 -2.82 20.97 23.88
C THR A 38 -3.19 22.45 23.76
N GLU A 39 -3.06 23.07 22.58
CA GLU A 39 -3.45 24.47 22.33
C GLU A 39 -4.97 24.68 22.44
N ASN A 40 -5.76 23.75 21.87
CA ASN A 40 -7.20 23.94 21.64
C ASN A 40 -8.13 23.08 22.49
N GLY A 41 -7.61 22.05 23.18
CA GLY A 41 -8.39 21.15 24.03
C GLY A 41 -9.27 20.14 23.28
N ALA A 42 -8.98 19.91 22.00
CA ALA A 42 -9.61 18.92 21.14
C ALA A 42 -8.72 18.64 19.91
N ASP A 43 -8.76 17.42 19.39
CA ASP A 43 -7.96 16.99 18.24
C ASP A 43 -8.53 17.54 16.92
N ASP A 44 -7.70 17.64 15.88
CA ASP A 44 -8.18 17.97 14.53
C ASP A 44 -7.95 16.84 13.51
N ALA A 45 -9.03 16.51 12.82
CA ALA A 45 -9.09 15.45 11.83
C ALA A 45 -8.21 15.69 10.59
N ASP A 46 -7.86 16.93 10.24
CA ASP A 46 -6.94 17.16 9.12
C ASP A 46 -5.50 16.79 9.49
N LEU A 47 -5.10 17.05 10.75
CA LEU A 47 -3.79 16.64 11.28
C LEU A 47 -3.72 15.13 11.47
N LEU A 48 -4.76 14.52 12.05
CA LEU A 48 -4.86 13.07 12.23
C LEU A 48 -4.89 12.32 10.89
N LEU A 49 -5.50 12.88 9.85
CA LEU A 49 -5.47 12.30 8.50
C LEU A 49 -4.04 12.24 7.93
N LEU A 50 -3.24 13.29 8.12
CA LEU A 50 -1.83 13.30 7.71
C LEU A 50 -1.00 12.28 8.50
N TYR A 51 -1.21 12.21 9.82
CA TYR A 51 -0.55 11.23 10.69
C TYR A 51 -0.89 9.79 10.29
N GLY A 52 -2.17 9.46 10.12
CA GLY A 52 -2.65 8.14 9.70
C GLY A 52 -2.14 7.73 8.31
N LYS A 53 -2.03 8.68 7.36
CA LYS A 53 -1.39 8.44 6.05
C LYS A 53 0.10 8.09 6.18
N ALA A 54 0.83 8.78 7.05
CA ALA A 54 2.25 8.50 7.28
C ALA A 54 2.47 7.13 7.96
N LEU A 55 1.69 6.82 8.99
CA LEU A 55 1.70 5.49 9.64
C LEU A 55 1.40 4.38 8.63
N TYR A 56 0.35 4.51 7.81
CA TYR A 56 -0.01 3.49 6.83
C TYR A 56 1.10 3.27 5.78
N GLN A 57 1.68 4.34 5.21
CA GLN A 57 2.77 4.18 4.24
C GLN A 57 4.06 3.65 4.89
N GLY A 58 4.34 4.01 6.16
CA GLY A 58 5.41 3.41 6.95
C GLY A 58 5.22 1.90 7.11
N ALA A 59 4.04 1.47 7.53
CA ALA A 59 3.66 0.07 7.68
C ALA A 59 3.78 -0.72 6.35
N VAL A 60 3.27 -0.17 5.24
CA VAL A 60 3.39 -0.78 3.90
C VAL A 60 4.86 -0.86 3.46
N SER A 61 5.69 0.14 3.76
CA SER A 61 7.12 0.11 3.41
C SER A 61 7.92 -0.97 4.15
N LYS A 62 7.41 -1.43 5.30
CA LYS A 62 7.96 -2.52 6.12
C LYS A 62 7.35 -3.90 5.79
N SER A 63 6.25 -3.94 5.05
CA SER A 63 5.52 -5.16 4.66
C SER A 63 6.17 -5.89 3.47
N GLU A 64 6.56 -7.15 3.66
CA GLU A 64 6.99 -8.04 2.55
C GLU A 64 5.84 -8.45 1.62
N VAL A 65 4.58 -8.11 1.92
CA VAL A 65 3.39 -8.60 1.21
C VAL A 65 3.11 -7.78 -0.07
N PHE A 66 3.27 -6.45 0.00
CA PHE A 66 2.88 -5.55 -1.09
C PHE A 66 3.92 -4.52 -1.57
N GLY A 67 5.07 -4.32 -0.90
CA GLY A 67 6.05 -3.35 -1.42
C GLY A 67 7.40 -3.20 -0.73
N GLY A 68 7.62 -3.80 0.45
CA GLY A 68 8.88 -3.69 1.17
C GLY A 68 10.07 -4.28 0.41
N GLN A 69 10.99 -3.44 -0.04
CA GLN A 69 12.35 -3.92 -0.35
C GLN A 69 12.99 -4.40 0.96
N PRO A 70 13.60 -5.61 1.00
CA PRO A 70 14.21 -6.11 2.22
C PRO A 70 15.35 -5.19 2.65
N GLN A 71 15.14 -4.45 3.73
CA GLN A 71 16.08 -3.45 4.24
C GLN A 71 17.32 -4.15 4.82
N GLY A 72 18.26 -4.46 3.94
CA GLY A 72 19.43 -5.26 4.24
C GLY A 72 20.34 -4.59 5.27
N ASP A 73 20.25 -5.07 6.51
CA ASP A 73 21.03 -4.67 7.69
C ASP A 73 22.54 -4.87 7.48
N ASN A 74 23.16 -3.93 6.75
CA ASN A 74 24.48 -4.05 6.13
C ASN A 74 25.62 -3.81 7.15
N LYS A 75 25.74 -4.72 8.12
CA LYS A 75 26.85 -4.72 9.08
C LYS A 75 28.18 -4.96 8.37
N GLU A 76 29.12 -4.07 8.66
CA GLU A 76 30.38 -3.84 7.94
C GLU A 76 31.22 -5.10 7.65
N ALA A 77 31.70 -5.22 6.41
CA ALA A 77 32.83 -6.09 6.05
C ALA A 77 33.70 -5.43 4.97
N SER A 78 34.65 -4.59 5.38
CA SER A 78 35.56 -3.86 4.47
C SER A 78 36.51 -4.78 3.69
N GLY A 79 36.62 -4.58 2.38
CA GLY A 79 37.64 -5.25 1.54
C GLY A 79 37.77 -4.64 0.14
N GLU A 80 38.82 -3.85 -0.10
CA GLU A 80 39.09 -3.22 -1.39
C GLU A 80 39.60 -4.23 -2.44
N ASP A 81 39.14 -4.17 -3.71
CA ASP A 81 40.01 -3.66 -4.79
C ASP A 81 39.25 -3.24 -6.09
N LYS A 82 39.59 -2.03 -6.55
CA LYS A 82 39.42 -1.32 -7.84
C LYS A 82 38.60 -1.92 -9.02
N ALA A 83 37.73 -1.06 -9.57
CA ALA A 83 37.70 -0.48 -10.94
C ALA A 83 38.28 -1.29 -12.15
N GLU A 84 37.76 -1.22 -13.37
CA GLU A 84 36.92 -0.21 -14.03
C GLU A 84 36.24 -0.83 -15.29
N GLY A 85 35.09 -0.33 -15.76
CA GLY A 85 34.48 -0.81 -17.02
C GLY A 85 33.05 -0.32 -17.29
N GLU A 86 32.88 0.50 -18.33
CA GLU A 86 31.63 1.22 -18.66
C GLU A 86 30.56 0.33 -19.34
N GLY A 87 29.28 0.68 -19.12
CA GLY A 87 28.13 0.14 -19.84
C GLY A 87 26.87 0.98 -19.58
N GLU A 88 26.42 1.76 -20.57
CA GLU A 88 25.20 2.58 -20.50
C GLU A 88 23.95 1.69 -20.60
N GLY A 89 22.94 1.95 -19.76
CA GLY A 89 21.68 1.20 -19.77
C GLY A 89 20.82 1.44 -18.51
N GLU A 90 20.19 2.62 -18.43
CA GLU A 90 19.06 2.83 -17.51
C GLU A 90 17.82 2.15 -18.13
N GLU A 91 17.60 0.89 -17.79
CA GLU A 91 16.31 0.22 -17.94
C GLU A 91 15.60 0.30 -16.58
N ASP A 92 14.67 1.26 -16.44
CA ASP A 92 13.73 1.31 -15.31
C ASP A 92 12.75 0.13 -15.44
N ASP A 93 13.12 -1.02 -14.89
CA ASP A 93 12.20 -2.15 -14.64
C ASP A 93 11.24 -1.75 -13.49
N ASP A 94 10.22 -0.97 -13.84
CA ASP A 94 9.09 -0.58 -12.98
C ASP A 94 8.19 -1.80 -12.70
N ASP A 95 8.62 -2.63 -11.75
CA ASP A 95 8.06 -3.94 -11.42
C ASP A 95 6.73 -3.84 -10.65
N GLY A 96 5.71 -3.28 -11.30
CA GLY A 96 4.29 -3.54 -11.03
C GLY A 96 3.67 -2.97 -9.76
N ASN A 97 4.30 -2.00 -9.08
CA ASN A 97 3.81 -1.49 -7.81
C ASN A 97 2.56 -0.60 -7.96
N PHE A 98 1.39 -1.10 -7.54
CA PHE A 98 0.07 -0.48 -7.75
C PHE A 98 -0.26 0.69 -6.78
N GLN A 99 0.67 1.64 -6.62
CA GLN A 99 0.39 2.89 -5.88
C GLN A 99 -0.40 3.88 -6.76
N PHE A 100 -1.72 3.95 -6.56
CA PHE A 100 -2.58 4.87 -7.31
C PHE A 100 -2.69 6.24 -6.61
N LEU A 101 -2.18 7.28 -7.29
CA LEU A 101 -2.26 8.70 -6.91
C LEU A 101 -1.66 9.10 -5.55
N ASP A 102 -0.35 9.34 -5.54
CA ASP A 102 0.28 10.26 -4.60
C ASP A 102 -0.16 11.71 -4.90
N VAL A 103 -1.09 12.23 -4.08
CA VAL A 103 -1.55 13.63 -4.15
C VAL A 103 -0.77 14.46 -3.13
N ALA A 104 0.50 14.71 -3.44
CA ALA A 104 1.31 15.70 -2.74
C ALA A 104 0.71 17.11 -2.97
N GLU A 105 0.13 17.72 -1.93
CA GLU A 105 -0.26 19.14 -1.97
C GLU A 105 1.01 20.02 -2.07
N GLU A 106 1.14 20.77 -3.17
CA GLU A 106 2.22 21.74 -3.35
C GLU A 106 1.98 22.97 -2.45
N VAL A 107 2.41 22.88 -1.19
CA VAL A 107 2.37 23.99 -0.23
C VAL A 107 3.30 25.12 -0.73
N GLY A 108 2.70 26.24 -1.11
CA GLY A 108 3.37 27.27 -1.91
C GLY A 108 4.57 27.96 -1.23
N ASP A 109 5.69 28.02 -1.96
CA ASP A 109 6.92 28.74 -1.59
C ASP A 109 6.69 30.25 -1.39
N GLU A 110 6.74 30.72 -0.13
CA GLU A 110 6.88 32.16 0.16
C GLU A 110 8.14 32.43 1.01
N LYS A 111 9.23 32.75 0.32
CA LYS A 111 10.56 33.01 0.90
C LYS A 111 10.57 34.22 1.84
N VAL A 112 11.06 34.00 3.07
CA VAL A 112 11.62 35.04 3.93
C VAL A 112 13.02 34.61 4.35
N ALA A 113 14.01 35.51 4.27
CA ALA A 113 15.43 35.16 4.40
C ALA A 113 16.14 35.92 5.52
N ALA A 114 16.97 35.19 6.28
CA ALA A 114 17.89 35.67 7.32
C ALA A 114 17.23 36.30 8.58
N ALA A 115 17.84 36.27 9.77
CA ALA A 115 19.27 36.07 10.04
C ALA A 115 19.57 35.19 11.27
N ASP A 116 20.84 34.78 11.29
CA ASP A 116 21.62 34.12 12.33
C ASP A 116 22.11 35.14 13.38
N GLU A 117 22.02 34.83 14.68
CA GLU A 117 22.95 35.26 15.76
C GLU A 117 22.86 34.27 16.94
N GLU A 118 24.00 33.70 17.34
CA GLU A 118 24.21 32.99 18.61
C GLU A 118 24.52 34.00 19.74
N ASP A 119 24.17 33.68 21.00
CA ASP A 119 25.00 34.04 22.17
C ASP A 119 24.53 33.27 23.44
N GLU A 120 25.50 32.81 24.24
CA GLU A 120 25.30 32.18 25.56
C GLU A 120 25.49 33.22 26.69
N ASP A 121 24.84 33.07 27.85
CA ASP A 121 25.53 33.12 29.15
C ASP A 121 24.67 32.66 30.34
N GLU A 122 25.33 32.25 31.44
CA GLU A 122 24.70 31.82 32.71
C GLU A 122 24.54 32.97 33.73
N GLU A 123 23.59 32.87 34.66
CA GLU A 123 23.88 33.20 36.08
C GLU A 123 22.95 32.45 37.06
N GLN A 124 23.37 32.31 38.33
CA GLN A 124 22.96 31.17 39.20
C GLN A 124 22.12 31.53 40.46
N VAL A 125 21.66 30.45 41.12
CA VAL A 125 20.79 30.32 42.32
C VAL A 125 21.27 31.06 43.60
N PRO A 126 20.39 31.26 44.61
CA PRO A 126 20.20 30.26 45.69
C PRO A 126 18.69 29.97 45.97
N LEU A 127 18.24 28.73 46.23
CA LEU A 127 18.61 27.72 47.26
C LEU A 127 17.95 27.93 48.64
N ALA A 128 17.18 26.92 49.07
CA ALA A 128 16.79 26.64 50.46
C ALA A 128 16.48 25.12 50.58
N GLU A 129 17.00 24.46 51.63
CA GLU A 129 16.90 23.00 51.87
C GLU A 129 16.26 22.72 53.26
N GLU A 130 16.59 21.59 53.90
CA GLU A 130 16.07 21.02 55.19
C GLU A 130 14.74 20.21 55.02
N ASP A 131 14.57 18.97 55.52
CA ASP A 131 15.45 18.10 56.36
C ASP A 131 15.09 16.57 56.30
N GLU A 132 15.82 15.70 57.04
CA GLU A 132 15.72 14.21 57.11
C GLU A 132 14.78 13.68 58.27
N GLU A 133 14.69 12.43 58.80
CA GLU A 133 15.53 11.19 58.89
C GLU A 133 14.67 9.90 59.15
N ASP A 134 14.44 9.07 58.11
CA ASP A 134 14.49 7.57 58.00
C ASP A 134 13.84 6.53 59.02
N GLU A 135 14.01 5.23 58.69
CA GLU A 135 13.85 3.93 59.42
C GLU A 135 12.47 3.21 59.59
N GLU A 136 12.15 2.35 58.60
CA GLU A 136 12.15 0.86 58.68
C GLU A 136 11.21 -0.03 59.57
N HIS A 137 10.84 -1.17 58.94
CA HIS A 137 10.64 -2.54 59.45
C HIS A 137 9.29 -3.09 60.01
N SER A 138 8.59 -3.90 59.19
CA SER A 138 7.91 -5.14 59.63
C SER A 138 7.73 -6.14 58.47
N LYS A 139 7.70 -7.45 58.79
CA LYS A 139 8.08 -8.55 57.87
C LYS A 139 6.94 -9.37 57.26
N ASP A 140 7.35 -10.20 56.29
CA ASP A 140 6.84 -11.53 55.90
C ASP A 140 5.43 -11.62 55.30
N GLN A 141 5.38 -11.67 53.96
CA GLN A 141 4.66 -12.74 53.29
C GLN A 141 5.28 -13.07 51.93
N ASP A 142 5.81 -14.29 51.77
CA ASP A 142 6.22 -14.79 50.46
C ASP A 142 5.01 -14.91 49.53
N GLN A 143 5.03 -14.17 48.43
CA GLN A 143 4.36 -14.57 47.20
C GLN A 143 5.41 -14.58 46.09
N GLU A 144 5.82 -15.79 45.70
CA GLU A 144 6.41 -16.03 44.38
C GLU A 144 5.30 -15.80 43.34
N GLN A 145 5.01 -14.53 43.04
CA GLN A 145 4.39 -14.19 41.78
C GLN A 145 5.43 -14.46 40.70
N GLU A 146 5.22 -15.55 39.95
CA GLU A 146 5.89 -15.74 38.67
C GLU A 146 5.60 -14.49 37.85
N GLN A 147 6.61 -13.64 37.71
CA GLN A 147 6.54 -12.48 36.83
C GLN A 147 6.67 -13.00 35.40
N GLU A 148 5.59 -13.61 34.91
CA GLU A 148 5.32 -13.69 33.49
C GLU A 148 5.38 -12.25 32.98
N ALA A 149 6.51 -11.91 32.38
CA ALA A 149 6.56 -10.83 31.43
C ALA A 149 5.62 -11.25 30.32
N ALA A 150 4.38 -10.76 30.40
CA ALA A 150 3.64 -10.44 29.21
C ALA A 150 4.50 -9.43 28.46
N GLU A 151 5.31 -9.95 27.53
CA GLU A 151 5.63 -9.24 26.29
C GLU A 151 4.26 -8.91 25.69
N GLY A 152 3.72 -7.75 26.08
CA GLY A 152 2.49 -7.24 25.50
C GLY A 152 2.78 -7.04 24.03
N GLU A 153 2.05 -7.76 23.19
CA GLU A 153 2.26 -7.77 21.74
C GLU A 153 2.29 -6.32 21.25
N GLU A 154 3.45 -5.89 20.73
CA GLU A 154 3.66 -4.51 20.32
C GLU A 154 2.69 -4.21 19.17
N GLN A 155 1.76 -3.27 19.42
CA GLN A 155 0.68 -2.92 18.51
C GLN A 155 1.26 -2.62 17.12
N SER A 156 0.75 -3.32 16.10
CA SER A 156 1.29 -3.22 14.75
C SER A 156 1.11 -1.81 14.19
N ASP A 157 2.06 -1.31 13.40
CA ASP A 157 1.95 -0.05 12.66
C ASP A 157 0.60 0.08 11.91
N PHE A 158 0.04 -1.04 11.41
CA PHE A 158 -1.28 -1.08 10.79
C PHE A 158 -2.44 -0.89 11.78
N GLU A 159 -2.33 -1.42 12.99
CA GLU A 159 -3.35 -1.23 14.04
C GLU A 159 -3.32 0.22 14.55
N VAL A 160 -2.13 0.82 14.74
CA VAL A 160 -2.00 2.24 15.09
C VAL A 160 -2.54 3.12 13.95
N ALA A 161 -2.21 2.82 12.69
CA ALA A 161 -2.77 3.52 11.53
C ALA A 161 -4.31 3.42 11.50
N TRP A 162 -4.87 2.24 11.76
CA TRP A 162 -6.31 2.02 11.79
C TRP A 162 -7.00 2.86 12.88
N GLU A 163 -6.49 2.88 14.12
CA GLU A 163 -7.09 3.64 15.22
C GLU A 163 -7.07 5.16 14.95
N ILE A 164 -5.96 5.69 14.42
CA ILE A 164 -5.84 7.11 14.05
C ILE A 164 -6.81 7.46 12.90
N LEU A 165 -6.99 6.57 11.92
CA LEU A 165 -7.94 6.76 10.82
C LEU A 165 -9.40 6.56 11.23
N ASP A 166 -9.72 5.69 12.19
CA ASP A 166 -11.07 5.51 12.75
C ASP A 166 -11.51 6.75 13.54
N LEU A 167 -10.60 7.29 14.38
CA LEU A 167 -10.79 8.56 15.06
C LEU A 167 -11.00 9.69 14.04
N THR A 168 -10.14 9.78 13.02
CA THR A 168 -10.26 10.74 11.90
C THR A 168 -11.63 10.66 11.23
N ARG A 169 -12.08 9.45 10.89
CA ARG A 169 -13.40 9.18 10.28
C ARG A 169 -14.50 9.70 11.20
N SER A 170 -14.47 9.34 12.49
CA SER A 170 -15.51 9.74 13.46
C SER A 170 -15.65 11.26 13.60
N LEU A 171 -14.52 11.99 13.56
CA LEU A 171 -14.49 13.46 13.61
C LEU A 171 -15.00 14.08 12.31
N PHE A 172 -14.67 13.52 11.14
CA PHE A 172 -15.23 13.97 9.86
C PHE A 172 -16.72 13.65 9.72
N GLU A 173 -17.19 12.47 10.15
CA GLU A 173 -18.61 12.11 10.22
C GLU A 173 -19.39 13.09 11.12
N ALA A 174 -18.85 13.43 12.29
CA ALA A 174 -19.46 14.40 13.20
C ALA A 174 -19.52 15.82 12.58
N LYS A 175 -18.40 16.31 12.02
CA LYS A 175 -18.34 17.60 11.29
C LYS A 175 -19.35 17.62 10.11
N LEU A 176 -19.55 16.48 9.43
CA LEU A 176 -20.45 16.38 8.27
C LEU A 176 -21.93 16.29 8.66
N ALA A 177 -22.25 15.76 9.85
CA ALA A 177 -23.60 15.67 10.38
C ALA A 177 -24.20 17.05 10.74
N ASP A 178 -23.37 18.01 11.15
CA ASP A 178 -23.77 19.40 11.39
C ASP A 178 -23.99 20.20 10.08
N LEU A 179 -23.45 19.73 8.94
CA LEU A 179 -23.53 20.38 7.64
C LEU A 179 -24.73 19.89 6.81
N SER A 180 -25.79 20.70 6.74
CA SER A 180 -26.97 20.40 5.91
C SER A 180 -26.79 20.81 4.44
N THR A 181 -26.62 19.83 3.55
CA THR A 181 -26.53 20.06 2.10
C THR A 181 -27.91 20.09 1.41
N THR A 182 -28.00 20.86 0.32
CA THR A 182 -29.09 20.81 -0.67
C THR A 182 -28.57 20.59 -2.10
N LEU A 183 -27.30 20.19 -2.23
CA LEU A 183 -26.65 19.88 -3.49
C LEU A 183 -27.26 18.63 -4.14
N VAL A 184 -27.09 18.51 -5.45
CA VAL A 184 -27.54 17.35 -6.24
C VAL A 184 -26.30 16.65 -6.82
N PRO A 185 -26.05 15.37 -6.50
CA PRO A 185 -24.94 14.61 -7.07
C PRO A 185 -24.98 14.48 -8.61
N PRO A 186 -23.82 14.30 -9.27
CA PRO A 186 -22.47 14.40 -8.71
C PRO A 186 -22.09 15.85 -8.40
N TYR A 187 -21.37 16.07 -7.31
CA TYR A 187 -20.98 17.41 -6.85
C TYR A 187 -19.83 18.04 -7.66
N LEU A 188 -18.99 17.19 -8.29
CA LEU A 188 -17.76 17.53 -9.01
C LEU A 188 -17.75 16.81 -10.36
N ALA A 189 -17.22 17.46 -11.40
CA ALA A 189 -17.14 16.91 -12.75
C ALA A 189 -15.91 16.04 -12.98
N SER A 190 -14.90 16.05 -12.10
CA SER A 190 -13.69 15.21 -12.16
C SER A 190 -12.98 15.16 -10.80
N ASP A 191 -12.10 14.17 -10.61
CA ASP A 191 -11.34 13.96 -9.36
C ASP A 191 -10.60 15.23 -8.90
N ASN A 192 -9.89 15.90 -9.82
CA ASN A 192 -9.10 17.11 -9.58
C ASN A 192 -9.91 18.42 -9.60
N GLU A 193 -11.24 18.38 -9.40
CA GLU A 193 -12.04 19.61 -9.27
C GLU A 193 -12.10 20.05 -7.81
N GLU A 194 -11.71 21.31 -7.57
CA GLU A 194 -11.76 21.92 -6.24
C GLU A 194 -13.01 22.76 -6.03
N SER A 195 -13.54 22.68 -4.81
CA SER A 195 -14.72 23.40 -4.38
C SER A 195 -14.40 24.38 -3.25
N SER A 196 -15.18 25.45 -3.15
CA SER A 196 -15.22 26.31 -1.96
C SER A 196 -16.31 25.89 -0.97
N ASP A 197 -17.02 24.79 -1.22
CA ASP A 197 -18.09 24.27 -0.38
C ASP A 197 -17.53 23.30 0.66
N GLU A 198 -17.76 23.63 1.93
CA GLU A 198 -17.24 22.90 3.10
C GLU A 198 -17.77 21.46 3.16
N TYR A 199 -19.04 21.24 2.78
CA TYR A 199 -19.62 19.90 2.73
C TYR A 199 -18.98 19.05 1.64
N ILE A 200 -18.69 19.61 0.46
CA ILE A 200 -17.97 18.89 -0.61
C ILE A 200 -16.56 18.53 -0.15
N ASN A 201 -15.80 19.48 0.39
CA ASN A 201 -14.40 19.25 0.76
C ASN A 201 -14.26 18.28 1.95
N LEU A 202 -15.17 18.34 2.92
CA LEU A 202 -15.25 17.37 4.00
C LEU A 202 -15.66 15.98 3.50
N THR A 203 -16.55 15.90 2.50
CA THR A 203 -16.92 14.64 1.83
C THR A 203 -15.73 14.05 1.07
N LYS A 204 -14.89 14.87 0.40
CA LYS A 204 -13.63 14.42 -0.23
C LYS A 204 -12.74 13.73 0.81
N LYS A 205 -12.41 14.43 1.91
CA LYS A 205 -11.57 13.92 3.00
C LYS A 205 -12.12 12.65 3.65
N LEU A 206 -13.40 12.63 4.02
CA LEU A 206 -14.04 11.44 4.59
C LEU A 206 -13.98 10.24 3.62
N SER A 207 -14.18 10.46 2.32
CA SER A 207 -14.06 9.37 1.32
C SER A 207 -12.63 8.84 1.16
N GLU A 208 -11.62 9.66 1.43
CA GLU A 208 -10.22 9.25 1.46
C GLU A 208 -9.90 8.47 2.76
N THR A 209 -10.41 8.91 3.91
CA THR A 209 -10.27 8.18 5.18
C THR A 209 -10.86 6.77 5.10
N TYR A 210 -12.02 6.60 4.46
CA TYR A 210 -12.61 5.27 4.23
C TYR A 210 -11.82 4.40 3.24
N ASP A 211 -11.15 5.00 2.23
CA ASP A 211 -10.30 4.23 1.31
C ASP A 211 -9.07 3.69 2.07
N LEU A 212 -8.43 4.55 2.87
CA LEU A 212 -7.29 4.20 3.72
C LEU A 212 -7.65 3.16 4.81
N LEU A 213 -8.78 3.31 5.50
CA LEU A 213 -9.29 2.29 6.44
C LEU A 213 -9.54 0.95 5.72
N GLY A 214 -10.06 1.02 4.50
CA GLY A 214 -10.26 -0.11 3.61
C GLY A 214 -8.96 -0.84 3.27
N GLU A 215 -7.91 -0.09 2.92
CA GLU A 215 -6.58 -0.60 2.56
C GLU A 215 -5.80 -1.14 3.76
N VAL A 216 -5.79 -0.43 4.90
CA VAL A 216 -5.24 -0.95 6.18
C VAL A 216 -5.94 -2.27 6.57
N SER A 217 -7.25 -2.38 6.32
CA SER A 217 -8.03 -3.60 6.57
C SER A 217 -7.83 -4.70 5.51
N LEU A 218 -7.25 -4.42 4.33
CA LEU A 218 -6.78 -5.45 3.40
C LEU A 218 -5.46 -6.03 3.88
N GLU A 219 -4.52 -5.15 4.24
CA GLU A 219 -3.14 -5.50 4.62
C GLU A 219 -3.07 -6.28 5.94
N SER A 220 -4.00 -6.00 6.86
CA SER A 220 -4.21 -6.76 8.11
C SER A 220 -5.12 -7.99 7.97
N GLU A 221 -5.42 -8.43 6.74
CA GLU A 221 -6.34 -9.55 6.40
C GLU A 221 -7.78 -9.43 6.98
N ASN A 222 -8.18 -8.24 7.46
CA ASN A 222 -9.53 -7.97 7.95
C ASN A 222 -10.51 -7.63 6.82
N PHE A 223 -10.63 -8.55 5.86
CA PHE A 223 -11.40 -8.36 4.62
C PHE A 223 -12.86 -7.94 4.84
N THR A 224 -13.49 -8.40 5.93
CA THR A 224 -14.87 -8.03 6.28
C THR A 224 -14.99 -6.56 6.69
N GLN A 225 -14.04 -6.02 7.47
CA GLN A 225 -14.00 -4.59 7.78
C GLN A 225 -13.64 -3.78 6.53
N SER A 226 -12.65 -4.24 5.76
CA SER A 226 -12.25 -3.63 4.48
C SER A 226 -13.44 -3.45 3.53
N ALA A 227 -14.27 -4.47 3.35
CA ALA A 227 -15.45 -4.40 2.50
C ALA A 227 -16.49 -3.37 3.00
N ILE A 228 -16.63 -3.16 4.31
CA ILE A 228 -17.52 -2.15 4.90
C ILE A 228 -16.99 -0.74 4.63
N ASP A 229 -15.71 -0.49 4.89
CA ASP A 229 -15.12 0.84 4.69
C ASP A 229 -15.05 1.20 3.20
N LEU A 230 -14.72 0.24 2.32
CA LEU A 230 -14.69 0.46 0.87
C LEU A 230 -16.10 0.62 0.25
N GLU A 231 -17.15 0.00 0.81
CA GLU A 231 -18.54 0.26 0.41
C GLU A 231 -18.96 1.70 0.79
N ASN A 232 -18.51 2.21 1.95
CA ASN A 232 -18.74 3.61 2.34
C ASN A 232 -17.90 4.59 1.49
N CYS A 233 -16.62 4.29 1.23
CA CYS A 233 -15.76 5.05 0.33
C CYS A 233 -16.41 5.23 -1.05
N LEU A 234 -16.82 4.12 -1.68
CA LEU A 234 -17.52 4.11 -2.96
C LEU A 234 -18.80 4.94 -2.90
N ALA A 235 -19.64 4.72 -1.88
CA ALA A 235 -20.90 5.45 -1.72
C ALA A 235 -20.72 6.96 -1.51
N LEU A 236 -19.54 7.44 -1.07
CA LEU A 236 -19.19 8.86 -1.03
C LEU A 236 -18.63 9.34 -2.38
N ARG A 237 -17.75 8.56 -3.02
CA ARG A 237 -17.15 8.87 -4.33
C ARG A 237 -18.19 8.95 -5.45
N GLU A 238 -19.24 8.11 -5.44
CA GLU A 238 -20.41 8.22 -6.33
C GLU A 238 -21.22 9.52 -6.14
N LYS A 239 -21.20 10.12 -4.94
CA LYS A 239 -21.85 11.42 -4.69
C LYS A 239 -20.94 12.59 -5.10
N LEU A 240 -19.64 12.45 -4.90
CA LEU A 240 -18.62 13.43 -5.25
C LEU A 240 -18.48 13.56 -6.77
N TYR A 241 -18.07 12.51 -7.47
CA TYR A 241 -17.47 12.62 -8.79
C TYR A 241 -18.37 12.10 -9.92
N ASN A 242 -18.11 12.57 -11.13
CA ASN A 242 -18.80 12.07 -12.33
C ASN A 242 -18.20 10.71 -12.78
N PRO A 243 -19.01 9.62 -12.87
CA PRO A 243 -18.52 8.30 -13.28
C PRO A 243 -17.85 8.24 -14.66
N ASP A 244 -18.25 9.08 -15.62
CA ASP A 244 -17.66 9.10 -16.98
C ASP A 244 -16.21 9.61 -17.01
N LYS A 245 -15.74 10.19 -15.89
CA LYS A 245 -14.47 10.92 -15.78
C LYS A 245 -13.62 10.56 -14.57
N SER A 246 -14.21 9.91 -13.56
CA SER A 246 -13.50 9.57 -12.32
C SER A 246 -12.60 8.35 -12.47
N SER A 247 -11.42 8.44 -11.90
CA SER A 247 -10.52 7.34 -11.59
C SER A 247 -11.01 6.65 -10.32
N LEU A 248 -11.26 7.46 -9.28
CA LEU A 248 -11.56 7.05 -7.92
C LEU A 248 -12.82 6.17 -7.80
N ILE A 249 -13.86 6.39 -8.62
CA ILE A 249 -15.04 5.50 -8.63
C ILE A 249 -14.70 4.12 -9.23
N SER A 250 -13.93 4.06 -10.32
CA SER A 250 -13.49 2.79 -10.91
C SER A 250 -12.52 2.03 -10.00
N GLU A 251 -11.71 2.77 -9.24
CA GLU A 251 -10.75 2.27 -8.28
C GLU A 251 -11.42 1.70 -7.02
N SER A 252 -12.36 2.42 -6.39
CA SER A 252 -13.09 1.89 -5.23
C SER A 252 -13.94 0.67 -5.57
N HIS A 253 -14.49 0.56 -6.78
CA HIS A 253 -15.09 -0.70 -7.24
C HIS A 253 -14.07 -1.85 -7.34
N TYR A 254 -12.83 -1.57 -7.76
CA TYR A 254 -11.77 -2.58 -7.80
C TYR A 254 -11.32 -2.99 -6.38
N LYS A 255 -10.96 -2.03 -5.52
CA LYS A 255 -10.59 -2.27 -4.11
C LYS A 255 -11.69 -3.07 -3.38
N LEU A 256 -12.96 -2.66 -3.50
CA LEU A 256 -14.10 -3.36 -2.92
C LEU A 256 -14.26 -4.79 -3.48
N SER A 257 -13.94 -5.01 -4.76
CA SER A 257 -13.97 -6.36 -5.34
C SER A 257 -12.88 -7.28 -4.78
N LEU A 258 -11.72 -6.75 -4.39
CA LEU A 258 -10.66 -7.51 -3.72
C LEU A 258 -11.10 -7.92 -2.32
N ALA A 259 -11.59 -6.99 -1.50
CA ALA A 259 -12.09 -7.32 -0.15
C ALA A 259 -13.18 -8.41 -0.20
N LEU A 260 -14.16 -8.25 -1.11
CA LEU A 260 -15.27 -9.18 -1.28
C LEU A 260 -14.88 -10.55 -1.89
N GLU A 261 -13.69 -10.71 -2.46
CA GLU A 261 -13.17 -12.01 -2.88
C GLU A 261 -12.80 -12.89 -1.68
N PHE A 262 -12.30 -12.27 -0.60
CA PHE A 262 -11.87 -12.95 0.63
C PHE A 262 -12.92 -12.93 1.75
N CYS A 263 -14.05 -12.23 1.60
CA CYS A 263 -15.21 -12.31 2.51
C CYS A 263 -16.01 -13.63 2.38
N VAL A 264 -15.32 -14.76 2.51
CA VAL A 264 -15.81 -16.15 2.30
C VAL A 264 -16.95 -16.58 3.23
N GLU A 265 -17.25 -15.84 4.30
CA GLU A 265 -18.35 -16.15 5.22
C GLU A 265 -19.75 -15.77 4.70
N ASP A 266 -19.88 -14.79 3.78
CA ASP A 266 -21.13 -14.52 3.05
C ASP A 266 -21.07 -15.21 1.67
N PRO A 267 -21.91 -16.22 1.40
CA PRO A 267 -21.95 -16.91 0.10
C PRO A 267 -22.28 -16.01 -1.10
N LYS A 268 -22.61 -14.73 -0.90
CA LYS A 268 -22.80 -13.74 -1.96
C LYS A 268 -21.53 -12.94 -2.28
N SER A 269 -20.52 -12.91 -1.42
CA SER A 269 -19.35 -12.01 -1.56
C SER A 269 -18.65 -12.19 -2.90
N LYS A 270 -18.32 -13.43 -3.28
CA LYS A 270 -17.75 -13.74 -4.60
C LYS A 270 -18.63 -13.25 -5.77
N SER A 271 -19.96 -13.29 -5.63
CA SER A 271 -20.87 -12.73 -6.64
C SER A 271 -20.87 -11.19 -6.68
N LYS A 272 -20.76 -10.52 -5.52
CA LYS A 272 -20.62 -9.06 -5.44
C LYS A 272 -19.26 -8.61 -6.00
N ALA A 273 -18.18 -9.31 -5.68
CA ALA A 273 -16.84 -9.07 -6.21
C ALA A 273 -16.82 -9.15 -7.73
N ILE A 274 -17.41 -10.20 -8.31
CA ILE A 274 -17.60 -10.35 -9.77
C ILE A 274 -18.43 -9.21 -10.38
N GLU A 275 -19.39 -8.64 -9.64
CA GLU A 275 -20.20 -7.50 -10.09
C GLU A 275 -19.40 -6.19 -10.06
N HIS A 276 -18.77 -5.84 -8.93
CA HIS A 276 -17.96 -4.62 -8.81
C HIS A 276 -16.75 -4.63 -9.75
N LEU A 277 -16.05 -5.76 -9.92
CA LEU A 277 -14.93 -5.89 -10.86
C LEU A 277 -15.39 -5.64 -12.31
N LYS A 278 -16.59 -6.08 -12.70
CA LYS A 278 -17.19 -5.76 -14.01
C LYS A 278 -17.53 -4.28 -14.16
N ILE A 279 -17.95 -3.61 -13.08
CA ILE A 279 -18.21 -2.16 -13.11
C ILE A 279 -16.89 -1.38 -13.22
N ALA A 280 -15.85 -1.77 -12.47
CA ALA A 280 -14.51 -1.18 -12.59
C ALA A 280 -13.96 -1.27 -14.03
N ILE A 281 -13.96 -2.47 -14.62
CA ILE A 281 -13.55 -2.69 -16.02
C ILE A 281 -14.35 -1.81 -16.99
N LYS A 282 -15.67 -1.76 -16.83
CA LYS A 282 -16.56 -0.95 -17.67
C LYS A 282 -16.21 0.54 -17.58
N LEU A 283 -16.03 1.09 -16.38
CA LEU A 283 -15.74 2.50 -16.17
C LEU A 283 -14.35 2.88 -16.71
N VAL A 284 -13.32 2.05 -16.49
CA VAL A 284 -11.99 2.24 -17.09
C VAL A 284 -12.09 2.29 -18.62
N GLN A 285 -12.81 1.33 -19.23
CA GLN A 285 -13.00 1.30 -20.69
C GLN A 285 -13.80 2.50 -21.22
N GLU A 286 -14.89 2.89 -20.57
CA GLU A 286 -15.74 4.03 -21.00
C GLU A 286 -15.02 5.38 -20.84
N ARG A 287 -14.26 5.58 -19.76
CA ARG A 287 -13.31 6.70 -19.60
C ARG A 287 -12.30 6.67 -20.75
N ASN A 288 -11.72 5.50 -21.04
CA ASN A 288 -10.65 5.39 -22.02
C ASN A 288 -11.10 5.63 -23.46
N VAL A 289 -12.38 5.48 -23.81
CA VAL A 289 -12.91 5.89 -25.13
C VAL A 289 -12.60 7.37 -25.40
N ASN A 290 -12.76 8.22 -24.38
CA ASN A 290 -12.63 9.68 -24.49
C ASN A 290 -11.22 10.20 -24.16
N GLU A 291 -10.31 9.36 -23.65
CA GLU A 291 -8.94 9.76 -23.36
C GLU A 291 -8.18 10.15 -24.64
N THR A 292 -7.49 11.29 -24.56
CA THR A 292 -6.75 11.96 -25.62
C THR A 292 -5.23 11.87 -25.44
N ASP A 293 -4.74 11.67 -24.21
CA ASP A 293 -3.34 11.41 -23.94
C ASP A 293 -2.98 9.96 -24.32
N ALA A 294 -1.98 9.79 -25.18
CA ALA A 294 -1.64 8.49 -25.73
C ALA A 294 -0.92 7.56 -24.72
N ARG A 295 -0.31 8.10 -23.66
CA ARG A 295 0.27 7.31 -22.58
C ARG A 295 -0.85 6.81 -21.68
N LYS A 296 -1.65 7.72 -21.10
CA LYS A 296 -2.82 7.36 -20.28
C LYS A 296 -3.76 6.39 -20.99
N LYS A 297 -3.91 6.52 -22.31
CA LYS A 297 -4.72 5.60 -23.11
C LYS A 297 -4.19 4.17 -23.13
N LYS A 298 -2.87 3.99 -23.28
CA LYS A 298 -2.19 2.70 -23.18
C LYS A 298 -2.35 2.14 -21.76
N ASP A 299 -2.05 2.95 -20.76
CA ASP A 299 -2.04 2.54 -19.34
C ASP A 299 -3.45 2.08 -18.89
N ASN A 300 -4.51 2.79 -19.30
CA ASN A 300 -5.90 2.37 -19.09
C ASN A 300 -6.26 1.08 -19.87
N ASP A 301 -5.77 0.89 -21.10
CA ASP A 301 -6.04 -0.31 -21.90
C ASP A 301 -5.32 -1.54 -21.34
N GLU A 302 -4.16 -1.38 -20.70
CA GLU A 302 -3.42 -2.44 -20.01
C GLU A 302 -4.09 -2.79 -18.67
N LEU A 303 -4.42 -1.80 -17.83
CA LEU A 303 -5.25 -1.97 -16.62
C LEU A 303 -6.56 -2.71 -16.92
N ALA A 304 -7.25 -2.35 -18.00
CA ALA A 304 -8.49 -3.01 -18.42
C ALA A 304 -8.28 -4.47 -18.88
N GLN A 305 -7.08 -4.85 -19.33
CA GLN A 305 -6.73 -6.24 -19.65
C GLN A 305 -6.42 -7.05 -18.39
N ASP A 306 -5.67 -6.50 -17.43
CA ASP A 306 -5.32 -7.20 -16.19
C ASP A 306 -6.55 -7.45 -15.32
N LEU A 307 -7.44 -6.45 -15.20
CA LEU A 307 -8.74 -6.62 -14.55
C LEU A 307 -9.62 -7.68 -15.27
N LEU A 308 -9.54 -7.80 -16.59
CA LEU A 308 -10.23 -8.85 -17.35
C LEU A 308 -9.64 -10.25 -17.12
N VAL A 309 -8.33 -10.37 -16.89
CA VAL A 309 -7.68 -11.64 -16.49
C VAL A 309 -8.16 -12.03 -15.09
N LYS A 310 -8.06 -11.11 -14.12
CA LYS A 310 -8.55 -11.29 -12.75
C LYS A 310 -10.05 -11.69 -12.73
N LEU A 311 -10.85 -11.15 -13.66
CA LEU A 311 -12.25 -11.52 -13.80
C LEU A 311 -12.45 -12.96 -14.32
N ASP A 312 -11.68 -13.43 -15.32
CA ASP A 312 -11.75 -14.84 -15.77
C ASP A 312 -11.33 -15.82 -14.66
N GLU A 313 -10.36 -15.42 -13.83
CA GLU A 313 -9.92 -16.18 -12.67
C GLU A 313 -11.01 -16.25 -11.59
N LEU A 314 -11.58 -15.11 -11.20
CA LEU A 314 -12.63 -15.04 -10.18
C LEU A 314 -13.95 -15.68 -10.63
N GLN A 315 -14.27 -15.64 -11.94
CA GLN A 315 -15.42 -16.31 -12.52
C GLN A 315 -15.23 -17.81 -12.75
N ARG A 316 -14.03 -18.36 -12.50
CA ARG A 316 -13.78 -19.78 -12.62
C ARG A 316 -14.51 -20.53 -11.50
N GLU A 317 -15.20 -21.61 -11.86
CA GLU A 317 -15.79 -22.51 -10.87
C GLU A 317 -14.66 -23.20 -10.11
N GLU A 318 -14.55 -22.89 -8.83
CA GLU A 318 -13.69 -23.56 -7.88
C GLU A 318 -14.50 -24.71 -7.24
N GLU A 319 -13.88 -25.87 -7.05
CA GLU A 319 -14.52 -26.99 -6.35
C GLU A 319 -14.81 -26.55 -4.89
N PRO A 320 -15.93 -26.99 -4.26
CA PRO A 320 -16.32 -26.49 -2.94
C PRO A 320 -15.29 -26.76 -1.84
N ASP A 321 -14.53 -27.87 -1.95
CA ASP A 321 -13.38 -28.18 -1.10
C ASP A 321 -12.33 -27.05 -1.09
N PHE A 322 -12.26 -26.22 -2.14
CA PHE A 322 -11.26 -25.15 -2.29
C PHE A 322 -11.63 -23.89 -1.49
N ASP A 323 -12.91 -23.54 -1.38
CA ASP A 323 -13.35 -22.44 -0.51
C ASP A 323 -13.23 -22.85 0.98
N GLU A 324 -13.45 -24.12 1.32
CA GLU A 324 -13.12 -24.65 2.66
C GLU A 324 -11.60 -24.64 2.93
N GLN A 325 -10.76 -24.95 1.93
CA GLN A 325 -9.31 -24.83 2.05
C GLN A 325 -8.83 -23.38 2.20
N LYS A 326 -9.41 -22.42 1.45
CA LYS A 326 -9.14 -20.98 1.66
C LYS A 326 -9.49 -20.55 3.08
N LEU A 327 -10.65 -20.96 3.59
CA LEU A 327 -11.10 -20.68 4.96
C LEU A 327 -10.11 -21.19 6.01
N ASP A 328 -9.60 -22.42 5.89
CA ASP A 328 -8.64 -22.97 6.87
C ASP A 328 -7.22 -22.41 6.69
N ILE A 329 -6.79 -22.04 5.48
CA ILE A 329 -5.52 -21.33 5.25
C ILE A 329 -5.56 -19.94 5.88
N LEU A 330 -6.61 -19.15 5.58
CA LEU A 330 -6.80 -17.80 6.10
C LEU A 330 -6.89 -17.79 7.63
N LYS A 331 -7.61 -18.76 8.23
CA LYS A 331 -7.60 -18.96 9.69
C LYS A 331 -6.20 -19.29 10.22
N GLY A 332 -5.46 -20.15 9.53
CA GLY A 332 -4.10 -20.54 9.91
C GLY A 332 -3.08 -19.39 9.85
N ILE A 333 -3.29 -18.40 8.98
CA ILE A 333 -2.50 -17.16 8.92
C ILE A 333 -2.93 -16.23 10.06
N LEU A 334 -4.24 -15.95 10.17
CA LEU A 334 -4.87 -15.06 11.16
C LEU A 334 -4.92 -15.63 12.60
N GLY A 335 -4.11 -16.65 12.92
CA GLY A 335 -4.02 -17.28 14.25
C GLY A 335 -5.29 -17.97 14.77
N GLN A 336 -6.32 -18.13 13.94
CA GLN A 336 -7.63 -18.66 14.33
C GLN A 336 -7.66 -20.21 14.30
N PRO A 337 -8.48 -20.86 15.16
CA PRO A 337 -8.59 -22.31 15.19
C PRO A 337 -9.15 -22.88 13.87
N THR A 338 -8.37 -23.76 13.24
CA THR A 338 -8.74 -24.42 11.98
C THR A 338 -9.72 -25.58 12.21
N THR A 339 -10.33 -26.13 11.15
CA THR A 339 -11.14 -27.36 11.29
C THR A 339 -10.33 -28.56 11.78
N ALA A 340 -9.01 -28.57 11.58
CA ALA A 340 -8.13 -29.63 12.04
C ALA A 340 -7.96 -29.64 13.58
N ASP A 341 -7.84 -28.47 14.21
CA ASP A 341 -7.70 -28.33 15.67
C ASP A 341 -8.92 -28.87 16.42
N ALA A 342 -10.11 -28.68 15.85
CA ALA A 342 -11.37 -29.21 16.39
C ALA A 342 -11.40 -30.75 16.50
N SER A 343 -10.51 -31.46 15.80
CA SER A 343 -10.39 -32.93 15.90
C SER A 343 -9.55 -33.43 17.08
N GLY A 344 -9.06 -32.55 17.96
CA GLY A 344 -8.50 -32.93 19.27
C GLY A 344 -7.13 -33.62 19.22
N SER A 345 -6.37 -33.43 18.15
CA SER A 345 -4.93 -33.76 18.13
C SER A 345 -4.15 -32.60 18.73
N LYS A 346 -3.15 -32.89 19.58
CA LYS A 346 -2.37 -31.84 20.26
C LYS A 346 -1.62 -30.94 19.27
N PRO A 347 -1.48 -29.62 19.57
CA PRO A 347 -0.65 -28.74 18.75
C PRO A 347 0.80 -29.22 18.77
N ALA A 348 1.36 -29.36 17.57
CA ALA A 348 2.80 -29.58 17.36
C ALA A 348 3.41 -28.24 16.94
N ALA A 349 3.74 -27.41 17.94
CA ALA A 349 4.43 -26.15 17.70
C ALA A 349 5.81 -26.38 17.06
N SER A 350 6.28 -25.37 16.32
CA SER A 350 7.56 -25.29 15.57
C SER A 350 7.64 -26.06 14.24
N GLY A 351 7.80 -25.30 13.14
CA GLY A 351 8.76 -25.70 12.10
C GLY A 351 8.35 -25.75 10.62
N SER A 352 7.21 -25.19 10.17
CA SER A 352 6.75 -25.40 8.77
C SER A 352 6.26 -24.19 7.95
N SER A 353 6.43 -22.93 8.41
CA SER A 353 6.14 -21.73 7.61
C SER A 353 6.93 -21.71 6.28
N ASN A 354 8.24 -21.95 6.37
CA ASN A 354 9.17 -21.95 5.21
C ASN A 354 8.88 -23.02 4.14
N ALA A 355 7.95 -23.95 4.36
CA ALA A 355 7.58 -24.96 3.38
C ALA A 355 6.56 -24.46 2.34
N ILE A 356 5.67 -23.53 2.73
CA ILE A 356 4.55 -23.06 1.89
C ILE A 356 5.01 -21.97 0.92
N ILE A 357 5.80 -21.01 1.41
CA ILE A 357 6.36 -19.87 0.65
C ILE A 357 7.03 -20.31 -0.66
N ASN A 358 7.69 -21.48 -0.65
CA ASN A 358 8.51 -21.95 -1.77
C ASN A 358 7.69 -22.55 -2.94
N ASP A 359 6.42 -22.96 -2.75
CA ASP A 359 5.62 -23.53 -3.85
C ASP A 359 4.82 -22.48 -4.65
N LEU A 360 4.47 -21.34 -4.04
CA LEU A 360 3.90 -20.18 -4.75
C LEU A 360 4.89 -19.66 -5.82
N SER A 361 6.17 -19.53 -5.46
CA SER A 361 7.27 -19.27 -6.40
C SER A 361 7.44 -20.34 -7.50
N SER A 362 6.94 -21.55 -7.29
CA SER A 362 7.01 -22.68 -8.24
C SER A 362 5.85 -22.70 -9.23
N ALA A 363 4.72 -22.03 -8.94
CA ALA A 363 3.60 -21.88 -9.89
C ALA A 363 3.99 -21.01 -11.10
N ILE A 364 4.60 -19.84 -10.84
CA ILE A 364 4.91 -18.81 -11.85
C ILE A 364 5.93 -19.28 -12.90
N LYS A 365 6.91 -20.12 -12.50
CA LYS A 365 8.06 -20.51 -13.37
C LYS A 365 7.82 -21.73 -14.27
N LYS A 366 6.58 -22.24 -14.41
CA LYS A 366 6.26 -23.40 -15.28
C LYS A 366 5.78 -23.07 -16.71
N LYS A 367 6.05 -21.85 -17.21
CA LYS A 367 5.80 -21.43 -18.61
C LYS A 367 6.75 -22.13 -19.60
N LYS A 368 6.53 -23.43 -19.84
CA LYS A 368 7.34 -24.26 -20.76
C LYS A 368 7.27 -23.76 -22.20
N SER A 369 8.43 -23.59 -22.83
CA SER A 369 8.55 -23.30 -24.27
C SER A 369 7.95 -24.42 -25.14
N PRO A 370 7.36 -24.12 -26.32
CA PRO A 370 6.73 -25.11 -27.18
C PRO A 370 7.76 -26.10 -27.76
N SER A 371 7.58 -27.39 -27.46
CA SER A 371 8.47 -28.45 -27.93
C SER A 371 8.27 -28.73 -29.42
N ALA A 372 9.31 -28.50 -30.23
CA ALA A 372 9.34 -28.93 -31.63
C ALA A 372 9.27 -30.48 -31.74
N PRO A 373 8.61 -31.03 -32.78
CA PRO A 373 8.42 -32.48 -32.91
C PRO A 373 9.72 -33.22 -33.20
N GLN A 374 9.97 -34.32 -32.48
CA GLN A 374 11.09 -35.22 -32.75
C GLN A 374 10.88 -36.01 -34.06
N VAL A 375 11.88 -36.01 -34.93
CA VAL A 375 12.03 -37.02 -36.00
C VAL A 375 13.47 -37.52 -36.00
N ASN A 376 13.67 -38.78 -35.61
CA ASN A 376 14.94 -39.49 -35.78
C ASN A 376 15.06 -39.99 -37.23
N ASP A 377 16.16 -39.69 -37.91
CA ASP A 377 17.24 -40.67 -38.20
C ASP A 377 18.44 -39.97 -38.89
N LEU A 378 19.65 -40.41 -38.59
CA LEU A 378 20.91 -39.93 -39.17
C LEU A 378 21.78 -41.10 -39.67
N SER A 379 21.28 -41.88 -40.63
CA SER A 379 22.11 -42.93 -41.28
C SER A 379 21.78 -43.24 -42.76
N SER A 380 22.03 -42.28 -43.66
CA SER A 380 22.50 -42.64 -45.01
C SER A 380 23.36 -41.57 -45.71
N MET A 381 24.21 -42.03 -46.63
CA MET A 381 24.90 -41.25 -47.69
C MET A 381 25.97 -40.20 -47.31
N VAL A 382 27.02 -40.66 -46.64
CA VAL A 382 28.37 -40.04 -46.71
C VAL A 382 28.93 -40.02 -48.14
N LYS A 383 29.29 -38.83 -48.68
CA LYS A 383 30.32 -38.53 -49.73
C LYS A 383 30.18 -37.07 -50.22
N LYS A 384 31.20 -36.34 -50.71
CA LYS A 384 32.65 -36.26 -50.47
C LYS A 384 33.18 -34.95 -51.13
N ARG A 385 34.31 -34.41 -50.65
CA ARG A 385 34.95 -33.10 -50.93
C ARG A 385 35.11 -32.64 -52.42
N LYS A 386 35.04 -31.30 -52.62
CA LYS A 386 35.85 -30.34 -53.46
C LYS A 386 37.06 -30.88 -54.32
N PRO A 387 37.67 -30.09 -55.26
CA PRO A 387 37.16 -29.09 -56.24
C PRO A 387 37.91 -29.07 -57.62
N ALA A 388 37.48 -28.29 -58.64
CA ALA A 388 38.29 -27.83 -59.82
C ALA A 388 37.48 -26.85 -60.74
N SER A 389 38.02 -26.24 -61.82
CA SER A 389 38.97 -25.10 -61.83
C SER A 389 39.13 -24.42 -63.22
N LYS A 390 38.99 -23.08 -63.27
CA LYS A 390 39.60 -22.10 -64.23
C LYS A 390 39.26 -22.12 -65.75
N ASP A 391 39.58 -20.95 -66.34
CA ASP A 391 39.71 -20.55 -67.76
C ASP A 391 38.45 -20.51 -68.66
N GLY A 392 38.24 -19.49 -69.51
CA GLY A 392 38.93 -18.19 -69.64
C GLY A 392 38.62 -17.42 -70.95
N LYS A 393 38.77 -16.07 -70.95
CA LYS A 393 38.70 -15.13 -72.12
C LYS A 393 37.35 -15.12 -72.91
N THR A 394 36.62 -14.02 -73.08
CA THR A 394 36.93 -12.66 -73.59
C THR A 394 35.75 -11.69 -73.26
N MET A 395 35.59 -10.43 -73.72
CA MET A 395 36.38 -9.55 -74.59
C MET A 395 36.42 -8.08 -74.07
N LYS A 396 35.71 -7.12 -74.68
CA LYS A 396 35.62 -5.69 -74.28
C LYS A 396 34.27 -5.04 -74.67
N LYS A 397 33.95 -3.95 -73.95
CA LYS A 397 32.96 -2.87 -74.24
C LYS A 397 33.12 -2.24 -75.66
N PRO A 398 32.20 -1.38 -76.20
CA PRO A 398 31.19 -0.57 -75.49
C PRO A 398 29.79 -0.35 -76.15
N LYS A 399 28.89 0.26 -75.35
CA LYS A 399 27.76 1.13 -75.74
C LYS A 399 26.84 0.66 -76.90
N GLN A 400 25.86 -0.16 -76.57
CA GLN A 400 24.46 0.29 -76.58
C GLN A 400 23.66 -0.47 -75.51
#